data_AF-X1JIU7-F1
#
_entry.id   AF-X1JIU7-F1
#
_cell.length_a   1.000
_cell.length_b   1.000
_cell.length_c   1.000
_cell.angle_alpha   90.00
_cell.angle_beta   90.00
_cell.angle_gamma   90.00
#
_symmetry.space_group_name_H-M   'P 1'
#
loop_
_entity.id
_entity.type
_entity.pdbx_description
1 polymer ?
#
loop_
_entity_poly.entity_id
_entity_poly.type
_entity_poly.pdbx_seq_one_letter_code
_entity_poly.pdbx_strand_id
1 'polypeptide(L)'
;KRWFVEMELYNYMGYELIEKVINREITIQDVIQTSFDRIEATDNLIHSFVKLSKDKALKKAKEYDIKIQKGQKVGRLYGLP
;
A
#
# COMPACT_ATOMS: atom_id res chain seq x y z
N LYS A 1 16.78 -11.28 -5.20
CA LYS A 1 16.24 -11.62 -3.85
C LYS A 1 15.53 -10.37 -3.34
N ARG A 2 14.19 -10.34 -3.42
CA ARG A 2 13.38 -9.24 -2.88
C ARG A 2 13.31 -9.47 -1.37
N TRP A 3 13.99 -8.66 -0.59
CA TRP A 3 13.89 -8.70 0.86
C TRP A 3 12.43 -8.42 1.21
N PHE A 4 11.78 -9.32 1.94
CA PHE A 4 10.50 -9.04 2.57
C PHE A 4 10.77 -7.90 3.55
N VAL A 5 10.33 -6.71 3.16
CA VAL A 5 10.54 -5.52 3.97
C VAL A 5 9.51 -5.60 5.11
N GLU A 6 9.94 -6.03 6.30
CA GLU A 6 9.25 -5.80 7.57
C GLU A 6 9.26 -4.30 7.92
N MET A 7 8.77 -3.45 7.02
CA MET A 7 8.60 -2.02 7.30
C MET A 7 7.15 -1.78 7.71
N GLU A 8 6.97 -1.08 8.83
CA GLU A 8 5.70 -0.49 9.24
C GLU A 8 5.35 0.70 8.34
N LEU A 9 4.96 0.42 7.09
CA LEU A 9 4.68 1.44 6.08
C LEU A 9 3.58 2.42 6.49
N TYR A 10 2.70 2.02 7.43
CA TYR A 10 1.66 2.87 7.99
C TYR A 10 2.18 4.04 8.86
N ASN A 11 3.48 4.09 9.19
CA ASN A 11 4.09 5.21 9.93
C ASN A 11 4.56 6.36 9.02
N TYR A 12 4.59 6.16 7.69
CA TYR A 12 5.02 7.18 6.73
C TYR A 12 3.86 8.09 6.32
N MET A 13 4.17 9.34 6.01
CA MET A 13 3.25 10.26 5.37
C MET A 13 2.95 9.80 3.94
N GLY A 14 1.75 10.10 3.44
CA GLY A 14 1.34 9.66 2.10
C GLY A 14 2.28 10.11 0.97
N TYR A 15 2.85 11.32 1.07
CA TYR A 15 3.80 11.80 0.07
C TYR A 15 5.11 11.00 0.08
N GLU A 16 5.59 10.59 1.25
CA GLU A 16 6.80 9.77 1.39
C GLU A 16 6.58 8.38 0.78
N LEU A 17 5.40 7.79 1.00
CA LEU A 17 5.03 6.51 0.39
C LEU A 17 5.02 6.60 -1.13
N ILE A 18 4.43 7.65 -1.72
CA ILE A 18 4.40 7.83 -3.17
C ILE A 18 5.80 8.08 -3.74
N GLU A 19 6.64 8.86 -3.08
CA GLU A 19 8.04 9.04 -3.49
C GLU A 19 8.78 7.70 -3.53
N LYS A 20 8.63 6.86 -2.50
CA LYS A 20 9.23 5.52 -2.45
C LYS A 20 8.72 4.59 -3.55
N VAL A 21 7.43 4.65 -3.87
CA VAL A 21 6.83 3.89 -4.97
C VAL A 21 7.40 4.36 -6.32
N ILE A 22 7.49 5.66 -6.56
CA ILE A 22 8.07 6.22 -7.79
C ILE A 22 9.54 5.83 -7.93
N ASN A 23 10.28 5.82 -6.82
CA ASN A 23 11.68 5.37 -6.75
C ASN A 23 11.83 3.85 -6.84
N ARG A 24 10.73 3.09 -6.90
CA ARG A 24 10.69 1.63 -6.97
C ARG A 24 11.30 0.92 -5.75
N GLU A 25 11.37 1.60 -4.62
CA GLU A 25 11.81 1.05 -3.34
C GLU A 25 10.76 0.07 -2.79
N ILE A 26 9.49 0.46 -2.90
CA ILE A 26 8.30 -0.31 -2.51
C ILE A 26 7.27 -0.28 -3.65
N THR A 27 6.21 -1.06 -3.52
CA THR A 27 5.06 -1.06 -4.44
C THR A 27 3.79 -0.60 -3.73
N ILE A 28 2.78 -0.19 -4.49
CA ILE A 28 1.45 0.10 -3.94
C ILE A 28 0.87 -1.17 -3.30
N GLN A 29 1.13 -2.34 -3.89
CA GLN A 29 0.74 -3.62 -3.30
C GLN A 29 1.36 -3.83 -1.91
N ASP A 30 2.63 -3.47 -1.70
CA ASP A 30 3.28 -3.56 -0.38
C ASP A 30 2.60 -2.64 0.65
N VAL A 31 2.27 -1.40 0.25
CA VAL A 31 1.56 -0.42 1.10
C VAL A 31 0.20 -0.96 1.52
N ILE A 32 -0.61 -1.39 0.56
CA ILE A 32 -1.96 -1.90 0.81
C ILE A 32 -1.93 -3.17 1.67
N GLN A 33 -1.01 -4.09 1.40
CA GLN A 33 -0.86 -5.31 2.19
C GLN A 33 -0.53 -4.96 3.64
N THR A 34 0.46 -4.09 3.86
CA THR A 34 0.87 -3.66 5.20
C THR A 34 -0.25 -2.97 5.98
N SER A 35 -1.09 -2.18 5.31
CA SER A 35 -2.28 -1.58 5.94
C SER A 35 -3.30 -2.64 6.38
N PHE A 36 -3.58 -3.64 5.55
CA PHE A 36 -4.49 -4.73 5.96
C PHE A 36 -3.90 -5.59 7.08
N ASP A 37 -2.60 -5.87 7.05
CA ASP A 37 -1.94 -6.64 8.10
C ASP A 37 -2.02 -5.89 9.44
N ARG A 38 -1.88 -4.55 9.43
CA ARG A 38 -2.10 -3.71 10.62
C ARG A 38 -3.54 -3.76 11.11
N ILE A 39 -4.52 -3.66 10.21
CA ILE A 39 -5.94 -3.77 10.55
C ILE A 39 -6.21 -5.12 11.22
N GLU A 40 -5.75 -6.23 10.62
CA GLU A 40 -5.92 -7.59 11.16
C GLU A 40 -5.29 -7.76 12.54
N ALA A 41 -4.16 -7.08 12.80
CA ALA A 41 -3.47 -7.14 14.09
C ALA A 41 -4.12 -6.31 15.21
N THR A 42 -4.92 -5.28 14.89
CA THR A 42 -5.44 -4.34 15.91
C THR A 42 -6.95 -4.20 15.98
N ASP A 43 -7.67 -4.45 14.88
CA ASP A 43 -9.09 -4.09 14.80
C ASP A 43 -10.01 -5.02 15.59
N ASN A 44 -9.49 -6.17 16.04
CA ASN A 44 -10.14 -7.02 17.03
C ASN A 44 -10.26 -6.34 18.41
N LEU A 45 -9.48 -5.29 18.68
CA LEU A 45 -9.52 -4.49 19.91
C LEU A 45 -10.17 -3.13 19.69
N ILE A 46 -9.88 -2.48 18.56
CA ILE A 46 -10.32 -1.10 18.28
C ILE A 46 -11.72 -1.07 17.67
N HIS A 47 -12.09 -2.08 16.88
CA HIS A 47 -13.39 -2.17 16.18
C HIS A 47 -13.72 -0.92 15.33
N SER A 48 -12.73 -0.41 14.60
CA SER A 48 -12.84 0.76 13.73
C SER A 48 -13.42 0.46 12.35
N PHE A 49 -13.35 -0.78 11.87
CA PHE A 49 -13.82 -1.13 10.52
C PHE A 49 -15.07 -2.04 10.56
N VAL A 50 -16.07 -1.69 9.75
CA VAL A 50 -17.31 -2.49 9.61
C VAL A 50 -17.20 -3.50 8.46
N LYS A 51 -16.47 -3.17 7.39
CA LYS A 51 -16.29 -4.03 6.22
C LYS A 51 -14.96 -3.78 5.54
N LEU A 52 -14.24 -4.85 5.23
CA LEU A 52 -12.97 -4.82 4.49
C LEU A 52 -13.18 -5.30 3.05
N SER A 53 -12.44 -4.73 2.11
CA SER A 53 -12.45 -5.10 0.68
C SER A 53 -11.05 -5.51 0.21
N LYS A 54 -10.38 -6.38 0.99
CA LYS A 54 -8.96 -6.76 0.84
C LYS A 54 -8.61 -7.21 -0.58
N ASP A 55 -9.31 -8.22 -1.09
CA ASP A 55 -9.01 -8.78 -2.43
C ASP A 55 -9.15 -7.74 -3.56
N LYS A 56 -10.19 -6.91 -3.50
CA LYS A 56 -10.42 -5.85 -4.49
C LYS A 56 -9.34 -4.77 -4.41
N ALA A 57 -8.92 -4.40 -3.21
CA ALA A 57 -7.86 -3.42 -3.00
C ALA A 57 -6.51 -3.94 -3.50
N LEU A 58 -6.14 -5.17 -3.17
CA LEU A 58 -4.90 -5.81 -3.66
C LEU A 58 -4.89 -5.96 -5.19
N LYS A 59 -6.03 -6.31 -5.81
CA LYS A 59 -6.14 -6.36 -7.27
C LYS A 59 -5.88 -4.99 -7.90
N LYS A 60 -6.48 -3.92 -7.37
CA LYS A 60 -6.25 -2.55 -7.86
C LYS A 60 -4.81 -2.09 -7.65
N ALA A 61 -4.22 -2.42 -6.50
CA ALA A 61 -2.82 -2.09 -6.19
C ALA A 61 -1.88 -2.63 -7.27
N LYS A 62 -2.04 -3.90 -7.64
CA LYS A 62 -1.28 -4.55 -8.72
C LYS A 62 -1.48 -3.84 -10.07
N GLU A 63 -2.69 -3.42 -10.40
CA GLU A 63 -2.97 -2.66 -11.63
C GLU A 63 -2.25 -1.29 -11.64
N TYR A 64 -2.18 -0.62 -10.49
CA TYR A 64 -1.47 0.64 -10.34
C TYR A 64 0.04 0.47 -10.43
N ASP A 65 0.60 -0.56 -9.81
CA ASP A 65 2.03 -0.87 -9.92
C ASP A 65 2.44 -1.13 -11.37
N ILE A 66 1.62 -1.86 -12.14
CA ILE A 66 1.86 -2.08 -13.58
C ILE A 66 1.91 -0.75 -14.34
N LYS A 67 1.01 0.18 -14.04
CA LYS A 67 0.98 1.51 -14.67
C LYS A 67 2.24 2.33 -14.35
N ILE A 68 2.68 2.30 -13.09
CA ILE A 68 3.90 2.99 -12.64
C ILE A 68 5.14 2.37 -13.29
N GLN A 69 5.22 1.04 -13.36
CA GLN A 69 6.31 0.33 -14.05
C GLN A 69 6.41 0.70 -15.54
N LYS A 70 5.26 1.00 -16.18
CA LYS A 70 5.18 1.49 -17.57
C LYS A 70 5.52 2.97 -17.73
N GLY A 71 5.91 3.67 -16.66
CA GLY A 71 6.31 5.08 -16.72
C GLY A 71 5.14 6.06 -16.73
N GLN A 72 3.93 5.63 -16.34
CA GLN A 72 2.81 6.54 -16.19
C GLN A 72 3.13 7.59 -15.11
N LYS A 73 2.92 8.88 -15.43
CA LYS A 73 2.94 9.95 -14.43
C LYS A 73 1.73 9.81 -13.50
N VAL A 74 1.99 9.83 -12.20
CA VAL A 74 0.97 9.63 -11.16
C VAL A 74 0.91 10.83 -10.22
N GLY A 75 -0.25 11.08 -9.63
CA GLY A 75 -0.46 12.17 -8.67
C GLY A 75 0.06 11.81 -7.27
N ARG A 76 0.08 12.82 -6.37
CA ARG A 76 0.64 12.73 -5.01
C ARG A 76 -0.03 11.73 -4.06
N LEU A 77 -1.21 11.22 -4.40
CA LEU A 77 -1.97 10.25 -3.58
C LEU A 77 -2.34 8.99 -4.38
N TYR A 78 -1.68 8.75 -5.52
CA TYR A 78 -2.08 7.69 -6.44
C TYR A 78 -1.87 6.30 -5.85
N GLY A 79 -2.98 5.63 -5.48
CA GLY A 79 -2.96 4.26 -4.99
C GLY A 79 -2.69 4.10 -3.50
N LEU A 80 -2.60 5.19 -2.74
CA LEU A 80 -2.55 5.11 -1.28
C LEU A 80 -3.89 4.62 -0.68
N PRO A 81 -3.86 3.93 0.48
CA PRO A 81 -5.05 3.50 1.22
C PRO A 81 -5.87 4.66 1.79
#